data_AF-A0A3N1IWF2-F1
#
_entry.id   AF-A0A3N1IWF2-F1
#
_cell.length_a   1.000
_cell.length_b   1.000
_cell.length_c   1.000
_cell.angle_alpha   90.00
_cell.angle_beta   90.00
_cell.angle_gamma   90.00
#
_symmetry.space_group_name_H-M   'P 1'
#
loop_
_entity.id
_entity.type
_entity.pdbx_description
1 polymer ?
#
loop_
_entity_poly.entity_id
_entity_poly.type
_entity_poly.pdbx_seq_one_letter_code
_entity_poly.pdbx_strand_id
1 'polypeptide(L)'
;MKSKWIYLSLILGLAQSVSAQSTDTQSLTTEQKIERLRQMDPWRAEMYEGAMAWQQKDYVKAEAAGHRALEAAGTSSLRQQDALDLLAKGQEGQNKHAEARDTWKRLAALRVEHGDAYEAAMFRSQAVYQASKANEPAELTALQQSLVTQPDVMPSLWSLSTKDNTLVYQVAGIRFPLNSADWVMTSLASPSERIDPAEINYLATSSRAISLDLTIGWNEDAEIDRADRQQLEQQRFSKENTMAIELPKPEVADAIVLSHATQKADRPVEANWRIIKGKWVIDIRACFPADQRDKALAQIGRLWANIDWGSFPDIDGDRPMSQRLDGINSAIDRKKWQQADAEITQALKYARFPQELAVLHTQAVFASAGLKQSAKEKAEMKKAFAAWKQVKMSRYEEMLFNKLQEHAVSKQD
;
A
#
# COMPACT_ATOMS: atom_id res chain seq x y z
N MET A 1 5.75 12.12 -2.13
CA MET A 1 6.35 10.96 -2.83
C MET A 1 7.74 11.30 -3.36
N LYS A 2 8.78 10.91 -2.62
CA LYS A 2 10.20 11.00 -3.03
C LYS A 2 10.80 9.62 -3.40
N SER A 3 10.00 8.56 -3.55
CA SER A 3 10.55 7.18 -3.60
C SER A 3 10.77 6.54 -4.98
N LYS A 4 10.36 7.13 -6.11
CA LYS A 4 10.51 6.45 -7.42
C LYS A 4 11.92 6.49 -8.05
N TRP A 5 12.92 7.09 -7.39
CA TRP A 5 14.32 7.13 -7.89
C TRP A 5 15.38 6.58 -6.92
N ILE A 6 15.01 6.15 -5.71
CA ILE A 6 15.95 5.92 -4.60
C ILE A 6 16.92 4.74 -4.84
N TYR A 7 16.48 3.68 -5.54
CA TYR A 7 17.30 2.45 -5.62
C TYR A 7 18.28 2.43 -6.81
N LEU A 8 17.97 3.11 -7.92
CA LEU A 8 18.98 3.37 -8.94
C LEU A 8 20.03 4.34 -8.40
N SER A 9 19.64 5.31 -7.57
CA SER A 9 20.56 6.27 -6.94
C SER A 9 21.43 5.67 -5.83
N LEU A 10 21.08 4.53 -5.23
CA LEU A 10 21.96 3.82 -4.28
C LEU A 10 23.05 3.02 -5.03
N ILE A 11 22.68 2.32 -6.10
CA ILE A 11 23.64 1.61 -6.97
C ILE A 11 24.53 2.60 -7.74
N LEU A 12 23.95 3.68 -8.30
CA LEU A 12 24.70 4.78 -8.90
C LEU A 12 25.46 5.61 -7.84
N GLY A 13 24.94 5.73 -6.63
CA GLY A 13 25.59 6.42 -5.51
C GLY A 13 26.81 5.66 -4.99
N LEU A 14 26.80 4.32 -5.03
CA LEU A 14 27.98 3.49 -4.80
C LEU A 14 29.01 3.66 -5.94
N ALA A 15 28.58 3.70 -7.20
CA ALA A 15 29.47 3.99 -8.33
C ALA A 15 30.07 5.40 -8.26
N GLN A 16 29.29 6.41 -7.86
CA GLN A 16 29.71 7.80 -7.73
C GLN A 16 30.58 8.04 -6.47
N SER A 17 30.28 7.40 -5.34
CA SER A 17 31.09 7.51 -4.12
C SER A 17 32.48 6.87 -4.27
N VAL A 18 32.60 5.78 -5.05
CA VAL A 18 33.90 5.21 -5.45
C VAL A 18 34.68 6.17 -6.36
N SER A 19 34.00 6.94 -7.21
CA SER A 19 34.65 7.97 -8.05
C SER A 19 35.10 9.22 -7.28
N ALA A 20 34.58 9.44 -6.06
CA ALA A 20 34.83 10.64 -5.26
C ALA A 20 35.92 10.48 -4.19
N GLN A 21 36.38 9.25 -3.89
CA GLN A 21 37.29 9.01 -2.77
C GLN A 21 38.81 9.15 -3.06
N SER A 22 39.22 9.51 -4.28
CA SER A 22 40.58 10.03 -4.52
C SER A 22 40.68 10.74 -5.88
N THR A 23 41.45 11.82 -5.97
CA THR A 23 41.83 12.43 -7.27
C THR A 23 42.55 11.45 -8.20
N ASP A 24 43.14 10.38 -7.66
CA ASP A 24 43.83 9.32 -8.41
C ASP A 24 42.90 8.27 -9.06
N THR A 25 41.61 8.21 -8.71
CA THR A 25 40.67 7.22 -9.28
C THR A 25 39.95 7.72 -10.54
N GLN A 26 40.05 9.02 -10.88
CA GLN A 26 39.37 9.56 -12.07
C GLN A 26 40.04 9.14 -13.39
N SER A 27 41.33 8.79 -13.39
CA SER A 27 42.08 8.36 -14.58
C SER A 27 42.05 6.85 -14.85
N LEU A 28 41.50 6.03 -13.94
CA LEU A 28 41.46 4.58 -14.08
C LEU A 28 40.33 4.11 -15.02
N THR A 29 40.63 3.09 -15.84
CA THR A 29 39.62 2.39 -16.63
C THR A 29 38.64 1.63 -15.73
N THR A 30 37.49 1.22 -16.27
CA THR A 30 36.48 0.44 -15.54
C THR A 30 37.07 -0.86 -14.98
N GLU A 31 37.88 -1.57 -15.77
CA GLU A 31 38.54 -2.81 -15.36
C GLU A 31 39.54 -2.57 -14.23
N GLN A 32 40.34 -1.49 -14.31
CA GLN A 32 41.29 -1.13 -13.26
C GLN A 32 40.59 -0.77 -11.94
N LYS A 33 39.43 -0.10 -12.02
CA LYS A 33 38.59 0.19 -10.85
C LYS A 33 38.03 -1.09 -10.22
N ILE A 34 37.52 -2.03 -11.02
CA ILE A 34 37.01 -3.32 -10.54
C ILE A 34 38.12 -4.10 -9.85
N GLU A 35 39.31 -4.20 -10.45
CA GLU A 35 40.40 -4.99 -9.88
C GLU A 35 40.91 -4.39 -8.55
N ARG A 36 41.02 -3.06 -8.48
CA ARG A 36 41.36 -2.38 -7.22
C ARG A 36 40.29 -2.62 -6.15
N LEU A 37 39.00 -2.55 -6.50
CA LEU A 37 37.92 -2.86 -5.57
C LEU A 37 37.97 -4.31 -5.11
N ARG A 38 38.30 -5.25 -6.00
CA ARG A 38 38.34 -6.69 -5.68
C ARG A 38 39.38 -7.02 -4.61
N GLN A 39 40.51 -6.31 -4.62
CA GLN A 39 41.56 -6.44 -3.61
C GLN A 39 41.14 -5.86 -2.24
N MET A 40 40.26 -4.87 -2.21
CA MET A 40 39.86 -4.15 -0.99
C MET A 40 38.59 -4.72 -0.36
N ASP A 41 37.56 -4.94 -1.16
CA ASP A 41 36.23 -5.41 -0.75
C ASP A 41 35.59 -6.15 -1.94
N PRO A 42 35.76 -7.48 -2.05
CA PRO A 42 35.25 -8.28 -3.16
C PRO A 42 33.77 -8.03 -3.45
N TRP A 43 32.95 -7.86 -2.41
CA TRP A 43 31.53 -7.55 -2.56
C TRP A 43 31.29 -6.25 -3.33
N ARG A 44 32.03 -5.17 -3.01
CA ARG A 44 31.91 -3.88 -3.73
C ARG A 44 32.34 -4.01 -5.18
N ALA A 45 33.36 -4.82 -5.45
CA ALA A 45 33.83 -5.06 -6.81
C ALA A 45 32.74 -5.72 -7.67
N GLU A 46 32.11 -6.77 -7.15
CA GLU A 46 31.03 -7.48 -7.84
C GLU A 46 29.78 -6.60 -8.01
N MET A 47 29.40 -5.82 -6.99
CA MET A 47 28.30 -4.86 -7.11
C MET A 47 28.56 -3.79 -8.19
N TYR A 48 29.78 -3.24 -8.25
CA TYR A 48 30.15 -2.25 -9.26
C TYR A 48 30.18 -2.86 -10.66
N GLU A 49 30.79 -4.04 -10.82
CA GLU A 49 30.82 -4.75 -12.09
C GLU A 49 29.40 -5.07 -12.60
N GLY A 50 28.53 -5.57 -11.73
CA GLY A 50 27.15 -5.88 -12.08
C GLY A 50 26.32 -4.63 -12.42
N ALA A 51 26.52 -3.53 -11.70
CA ALA A 51 25.87 -2.26 -12.01
C ALA A 51 26.26 -1.73 -13.40
N MET A 52 27.55 -1.77 -13.74
CA MET A 52 28.05 -1.37 -15.06
C MET A 52 27.52 -2.29 -16.15
N ALA A 53 27.53 -3.60 -15.93
CA ALA A 53 26.97 -4.58 -16.87
C ALA A 53 25.48 -4.32 -17.12
N TRP A 54 24.70 -4.07 -16.07
CA TRP A 54 23.28 -3.74 -16.19
C TRP A 54 23.03 -2.45 -17.01
N GLN A 55 23.83 -1.40 -16.78
CA GLN A 55 23.75 -0.17 -17.58
C GLN A 55 24.07 -0.38 -19.05
N GLN A 56 25.02 -1.28 -19.35
CA GLN A 56 25.39 -1.69 -20.69
C GLN A 56 24.40 -2.69 -21.31
N LYS A 57 23.33 -3.06 -20.57
CA LYS A 57 22.36 -4.09 -20.93
C LYS A 57 22.96 -5.49 -21.09
N ASP A 58 24.14 -5.74 -20.53
CA ASP A 58 24.71 -7.07 -20.37
C ASP A 58 24.12 -7.73 -19.11
N TYR A 59 22.88 -8.17 -19.24
CA TYR A 59 22.11 -8.69 -18.13
C TYR A 59 22.63 -10.05 -17.63
N VAL A 60 23.27 -10.84 -18.50
CA VAL A 60 23.92 -12.11 -18.14
C VAL A 60 25.08 -11.84 -17.19
N LYS A 61 25.94 -10.88 -17.54
CA LYS A 61 27.04 -10.48 -16.68
C LYS A 61 26.55 -9.83 -15.38
N ALA A 62 25.47 -9.05 -15.43
CA ALA A 62 24.86 -8.46 -14.24
C ALA A 62 24.31 -9.53 -13.27
N GLU A 63 23.61 -10.54 -13.77
CA GLU A 63 23.12 -11.67 -12.97
C GLU A 63 24.29 -12.45 -12.35
N ALA A 64 25.32 -12.78 -13.14
CA ALA A 64 26.49 -13.50 -12.65
C ALA A 64 27.24 -12.70 -11.55
N ALA A 65 27.36 -11.39 -11.71
CA ALA A 65 27.92 -10.50 -10.69
C ALA A 65 27.03 -10.45 -9.44
N GLY A 66 25.70 -10.43 -9.60
CA GLY A 66 24.74 -10.52 -8.48
C GLY A 66 24.91 -11.80 -7.65
N HIS A 67 25.09 -12.95 -8.30
CA HIS A 67 25.40 -14.21 -7.61
C HIS A 67 26.71 -14.14 -6.81
N ARG A 68 27.80 -13.66 -7.42
CA ARG A 68 29.10 -13.53 -6.74
C ARG A 68 29.05 -12.49 -5.62
N ALA A 69 28.32 -11.39 -5.80
CA ALA A 69 28.07 -10.42 -4.75
C ALA A 69 27.30 -11.06 -3.58
N LEU A 70 26.30 -11.90 -3.85
CA LEU A 70 25.54 -12.59 -2.80
C LEU A 70 26.42 -13.55 -2.00
N GLU A 71 27.35 -14.26 -2.66
CA GLU A 71 28.35 -15.10 -1.98
C GLU A 71 29.31 -14.26 -1.13
N ALA A 72 29.85 -13.17 -1.71
CA ALA A 72 30.76 -12.25 -1.02
C ALA A 72 30.10 -11.46 0.13
N ALA A 73 28.77 -11.37 0.16
CA ALA A 73 28.03 -10.72 1.24
C ALA A 73 28.14 -11.48 2.57
N GLY A 74 28.42 -12.79 2.53
CA GLY A 74 28.51 -13.63 3.72
C GLY A 74 27.22 -13.56 4.55
N THR A 75 27.35 -13.22 5.84
CA THR A 75 26.22 -13.08 6.78
C THR A 75 25.66 -11.66 6.89
N SER A 76 26.21 -10.69 6.14
CA SER A 76 25.75 -9.30 6.20
C SER A 76 24.43 -9.14 5.45
N SER A 77 23.34 -9.00 6.20
CA SER A 77 21.99 -8.90 5.63
C SER A 77 21.80 -7.69 4.71
N LEU A 78 22.40 -6.53 5.04
CA LEU A 78 22.39 -5.35 4.17
C LEU A 78 23.08 -5.63 2.82
N ARG A 79 24.26 -6.27 2.85
CA ARG A 79 24.99 -6.64 1.62
C ARG A 79 24.23 -7.69 0.81
N GLN A 80 23.55 -8.62 1.47
CA GLN A 80 22.70 -9.62 0.82
C GLN A 80 21.51 -8.96 0.12
N GLN A 81 20.88 -7.95 0.75
CA GLN A 81 19.75 -7.23 0.15
C GLN A 81 20.14 -6.55 -1.16
N ASP A 82 21.23 -5.78 -1.13
CA ASP A 82 21.75 -5.08 -2.31
C ASP A 82 22.14 -6.06 -3.43
N ALA A 83 22.78 -7.18 -3.07
CA ALA A 83 23.14 -8.23 -4.03
C ALA A 83 21.92 -8.91 -4.65
N LEU A 84 20.87 -9.19 -3.86
CA LEU A 84 19.62 -9.76 -4.35
C LEU A 84 18.87 -8.78 -5.27
N ASP A 85 18.86 -7.48 -4.97
CA ASP A 85 18.28 -6.46 -5.86
C ASP A 85 19.00 -6.41 -7.22
N LEU A 86 20.33 -6.44 -7.22
CA LEU A 86 21.12 -6.54 -8.46
C LEU A 86 20.83 -7.84 -9.22
N LEU A 87 20.79 -8.98 -8.52
CA LEU A 87 20.50 -10.28 -9.11
C LEU A 87 19.12 -10.30 -9.77
N ALA A 88 18.09 -9.83 -9.08
CA ALA A 88 16.73 -9.75 -9.61
C ALA A 88 16.67 -8.89 -10.87
N LYS A 89 17.34 -7.72 -10.89
CA LYS A 89 17.41 -6.86 -12.07
C LYS A 89 18.12 -7.51 -13.26
N GLY A 90 19.17 -8.29 -13.00
CA GLY A 90 19.86 -9.09 -14.03
C GLY A 90 18.95 -10.17 -14.62
N GLN A 91 18.18 -10.86 -13.77
CA GLN A 91 17.20 -11.87 -14.19
C GLN A 91 16.05 -11.24 -14.99
N GLU A 92 15.52 -10.10 -14.53
CA GLU A 92 14.48 -9.34 -15.23
C GLU A 92 14.91 -8.92 -16.64
N GLY A 93 16.13 -8.40 -16.78
CA GLY A 93 16.66 -7.99 -18.08
C GLY A 93 16.81 -9.15 -19.08
N GLN A 94 16.98 -10.37 -18.58
CA GLN A 94 17.01 -11.60 -19.38
C GLN A 94 15.63 -12.22 -19.60
N ASN A 95 14.56 -11.63 -19.08
CA ASN A 95 13.21 -12.20 -19.04
C ASN A 95 13.12 -13.54 -18.27
N LYS A 96 14.04 -13.78 -17.33
CA LYS A 96 14.02 -14.90 -16.38
C LYS A 96 13.04 -14.60 -15.24
N HIS A 97 11.75 -14.52 -15.58
CA HIS A 97 10.72 -13.99 -14.69
C HIS A 97 10.47 -14.90 -13.48
N ALA A 98 10.59 -16.22 -13.63
CA ALA A 98 10.39 -17.15 -12.52
C ALA A 98 11.51 -17.01 -11.47
N GLU A 99 12.75 -16.89 -11.92
CA GLU A 99 13.92 -16.70 -11.07
C GLU A 99 13.88 -15.33 -10.39
N ALA A 100 13.51 -14.28 -11.14
CA ALA A 100 13.34 -12.94 -10.60
C ALA A 100 12.26 -12.91 -9.49
N ARG A 101 11.13 -13.60 -9.68
CA ARG A 101 10.09 -13.74 -8.65
C ARG A 101 10.67 -14.30 -7.36
N ASP A 102 11.41 -15.40 -7.42
CA ASP A 102 11.95 -16.04 -6.22
C ASP A 102 12.99 -15.16 -5.52
N THR A 103 13.81 -14.45 -6.28
CA THR A 103 14.74 -13.44 -5.74
C THR A 103 14.00 -12.31 -5.02
N TRP A 104 12.92 -11.78 -5.61
CA TRP A 104 12.08 -10.76 -4.97
C TRP A 104 11.37 -11.27 -3.70
N LYS A 105 10.90 -12.53 -3.69
CA LYS A 105 10.33 -13.16 -2.48
C LYS A 105 11.36 -13.22 -1.35
N ARG A 106 12.60 -13.61 -1.67
CA ARG A 106 13.70 -13.67 -0.68
C ARG A 106 14.04 -12.28 -0.15
N LEU A 107 14.08 -11.26 -1.01
CA LEU A 107 14.34 -9.89 -0.60
C LEU A 107 13.22 -9.32 0.28
N ALA A 108 11.96 -9.63 -0.03
CA ALA A 108 10.82 -9.29 0.81
C ALA A 108 10.91 -9.93 2.21
N ALA A 109 11.28 -11.20 2.29
CA ALA A 109 11.45 -11.90 3.57
C ALA A 109 12.53 -11.24 4.45
N LEU A 110 13.69 -10.92 3.87
CA LEU A 110 14.76 -10.20 4.58
C LEU A 110 14.29 -8.85 5.12
N ARG A 111 13.49 -8.08 4.37
CA ARG A 111 12.97 -6.79 4.86
C ARG A 111 12.01 -6.94 6.03
N VAL A 112 11.20 -7.99 6.05
CA VAL A 112 10.35 -8.32 7.20
C VAL A 112 11.19 -8.59 8.45
N GLU A 113 12.27 -9.37 8.32
CA GLU A 113 13.20 -9.65 9.45
C GLU A 113 13.83 -8.37 10.03
N HIS A 114 14.01 -7.33 9.20
CA HIS A 114 14.52 -6.02 9.61
C HIS A 114 13.46 -5.03 10.10
N GLY A 115 12.18 -5.43 10.13
CA GLY A 115 11.08 -4.55 10.54
C GLY A 115 10.71 -3.48 9.50
N ASP A 116 11.19 -3.60 8.26
CA ASP A 116 10.88 -2.67 7.18
C ASP A 116 9.69 -3.18 6.36
N ALA A 117 8.49 -2.98 6.91
CA ALA A 117 7.25 -3.44 6.29
C ALA A 117 6.99 -2.77 4.93
N TYR A 118 7.38 -1.51 4.76
CA TYR A 118 7.16 -0.75 3.53
C TYR A 118 7.98 -1.31 2.37
N GLU A 119 9.30 -1.48 2.55
CA GLU A 119 10.13 -2.08 1.50
C GLU A 119 9.76 -3.54 1.23
N ALA A 120 9.40 -4.29 2.27
CA ALA A 120 8.92 -5.65 2.10
C ALA A 120 7.67 -5.73 1.21
N ALA A 121 6.73 -4.79 1.38
CA ALA A 121 5.54 -4.70 0.53
C ALA A 121 5.89 -4.36 -0.92
N MET A 122 6.86 -3.46 -1.14
CA MET A 122 7.36 -3.15 -2.49
C MET A 122 7.94 -4.38 -3.19
N PHE A 123 8.76 -5.19 -2.49
CA PHE A 123 9.35 -6.39 -3.09
C PHE A 123 8.34 -7.52 -3.31
N ARG A 124 7.33 -7.66 -2.43
CA ARG A 124 6.19 -8.56 -2.69
C ARG A 124 5.43 -8.15 -3.95
N SER A 125 5.22 -6.85 -4.15
CA SER A 125 4.62 -6.33 -5.39
C SER A 125 5.44 -6.70 -6.63
N GLN A 126 6.78 -6.68 -6.55
CA GLN A 126 7.62 -7.14 -7.65
C GLN A 126 7.49 -8.65 -7.89
N ALA A 127 7.46 -9.47 -6.84
CA ALA A 127 7.26 -10.92 -6.98
C ALA A 127 5.92 -11.24 -7.67
N VAL A 128 4.83 -10.58 -7.29
CA VAL A 128 3.51 -10.75 -7.94
C VAL A 128 3.59 -10.41 -9.43
N TYR A 129 4.21 -9.28 -9.76
CA TYR A 129 4.39 -8.86 -11.15
C TYR A 129 5.21 -9.88 -11.95
N GLN A 130 6.33 -10.37 -11.40
CA GLN A 130 7.17 -11.35 -12.07
C GLN A 130 6.46 -12.71 -12.25
N ALA A 131 5.67 -13.18 -11.27
CA ALA A 131 4.86 -14.38 -11.42
C ALA A 131 3.84 -14.26 -12.57
N SER A 132 3.24 -13.08 -12.73
CA SER A 132 2.36 -12.79 -13.87
C SER A 132 3.13 -12.85 -15.20
N LYS A 133 4.34 -12.26 -15.27
CA LYS A 133 5.18 -12.30 -16.47
C LYS A 133 5.71 -13.70 -16.81
N ALA A 134 5.91 -14.54 -15.81
CA ALA A 134 6.30 -15.94 -15.97
C ALA A 134 5.15 -16.85 -16.48
N ASN A 135 3.92 -16.32 -16.59
CA ASN A 135 2.70 -17.10 -16.91
C ASN A 135 2.47 -18.26 -15.94
N GLU A 136 2.68 -18.03 -14.64
CA GLU A 136 2.50 -19.03 -13.59
C GLU A 136 1.23 -18.75 -12.76
N PRO A 137 0.05 -19.22 -13.20
CA PRO A 137 -1.22 -18.87 -12.57
C PRO A 137 -1.33 -19.35 -11.12
N ALA A 138 -0.77 -20.52 -10.80
CA ALA A 138 -0.81 -21.08 -9.44
C ALA A 138 0.00 -20.23 -8.45
N GLU A 139 1.23 -19.86 -8.83
CA GLU A 139 2.12 -19.04 -8.01
C GLU A 139 1.60 -17.59 -7.91
N LEU A 140 1.10 -17.02 -9.02
CA LEU A 140 0.44 -15.72 -9.01
C LEU A 140 -0.74 -15.71 -8.03
N THR A 141 -1.59 -16.73 -8.08
CA THR A 141 -2.73 -16.88 -7.17
C THR A 141 -2.27 -16.96 -5.71
N ALA A 142 -1.25 -17.76 -5.42
CA ALA A 142 -0.69 -17.89 -4.07
C ALA A 142 -0.13 -16.56 -3.54
N LEU A 143 0.61 -15.83 -4.39
CA LEU A 143 1.14 -14.51 -4.03
C LEU A 143 0.03 -13.48 -3.82
N GLN A 144 -1.01 -13.46 -4.66
CA GLN A 144 -2.17 -12.58 -4.50
C GLN A 144 -2.99 -12.93 -3.25
N GLN A 145 -3.15 -14.21 -2.93
CA GLN A 145 -3.75 -14.66 -1.66
C GLN A 145 -2.93 -14.17 -0.46
N SER A 146 -1.60 -14.16 -0.57
CA SER A 146 -0.75 -13.66 0.50
C SER A 146 -0.90 -12.15 0.76
N LEU A 147 -1.41 -11.37 -0.21
CA LEU A 147 -1.67 -9.94 -0.03
C LEU A 147 -2.71 -9.68 1.05
N VAL A 148 -3.77 -10.50 1.14
CA VAL A 148 -4.84 -10.30 2.13
C VAL A 148 -4.53 -10.86 3.51
N THR A 149 -3.45 -11.62 3.65
CA THR A 149 -2.99 -12.19 4.93
C THR A 149 -1.82 -11.41 5.54
N GLN A 150 -1.44 -10.27 4.96
CA GLN A 150 -0.35 -9.46 5.49
C GLN A 150 -0.73 -8.80 6.82
N PRO A 151 0.22 -8.57 7.74
CA PRO A 151 -0.07 -7.99 9.05
C PRO A 151 -0.74 -6.61 9.01
N ASP A 152 -0.45 -5.83 7.96
CA ASP A 152 -0.97 -4.49 7.71
C ASP A 152 -2.27 -4.47 6.88
N VAL A 153 -2.74 -5.65 6.44
CA VAL A 153 -4.03 -5.82 5.77
C VAL A 153 -5.02 -6.42 6.75
N MET A 154 -6.12 -5.71 6.95
CA MET A 154 -7.17 -6.06 7.90
C MET A 154 -8.20 -6.98 7.24
N PRO A 155 -8.29 -8.27 7.63
CA PRO A 155 -9.18 -9.23 6.98
C PRO A 155 -10.67 -8.95 7.19
N SER A 156 -11.02 -8.07 8.14
CA SER A 156 -12.40 -7.63 8.36
C SER A 156 -12.89 -6.64 7.28
N LEU A 157 -11.98 -5.94 6.61
CA LEU A 157 -12.29 -4.95 5.57
C LEU A 157 -12.24 -5.54 4.16
N TRP A 158 -11.57 -6.68 4.00
CA TRP A 158 -11.29 -7.29 2.71
C TRP A 158 -11.76 -8.74 2.68
N SER A 159 -12.41 -9.13 1.59
CA SER A 159 -12.68 -10.54 1.32
C SER A 159 -12.14 -10.92 -0.05
N LEU A 160 -11.43 -12.03 -0.11
CA LEU A 160 -10.91 -12.58 -1.34
C LEU A 160 -11.85 -13.67 -1.86
N SER A 161 -12.41 -13.48 -3.06
CA SER A 161 -13.06 -14.56 -3.81
C SER A 161 -12.04 -15.17 -4.76
N THR A 162 -11.51 -16.33 -4.40
CA THR A 162 -10.59 -17.09 -5.27
C THR A 162 -11.32 -17.68 -6.48
N LYS A 163 -12.62 -17.97 -6.35
CA LYS A 163 -13.46 -18.47 -7.44
C LYS A 163 -13.66 -17.41 -8.52
N ASP A 164 -13.93 -16.18 -8.11
CA ASP A 164 -14.24 -15.09 -9.04
C ASP A 164 -13.00 -14.26 -9.38
N ASN A 165 -11.84 -14.59 -8.79
CA ASN A 165 -10.59 -13.85 -8.93
C ASN A 165 -10.76 -12.36 -8.59
N THR A 166 -11.49 -12.07 -7.51
CA THR A 166 -11.81 -10.70 -7.08
C THR A 166 -11.47 -10.46 -5.61
N LEU A 167 -11.03 -9.24 -5.31
CA LEU A 167 -10.94 -8.68 -3.97
C LEU A 167 -12.15 -7.77 -3.71
N VAL A 168 -12.84 -7.96 -2.59
CA VAL A 168 -13.99 -7.16 -2.20
C VAL A 168 -13.63 -6.26 -1.03
N TYR A 169 -13.73 -4.94 -1.22
CA TYR A 169 -13.70 -3.97 -0.14
C TYR A 169 -15.07 -3.93 0.54
N GLN A 170 -15.18 -4.58 1.70
CA GLN A 170 -16.45 -4.86 2.37
C GLN A 170 -17.24 -3.60 2.72
N VAL A 171 -16.55 -2.53 3.12
CA VAL A 171 -17.20 -1.32 3.64
C VAL A 171 -17.95 -0.56 2.54
N ALA A 172 -17.35 -0.43 1.35
CA ALA A 172 -17.99 0.24 0.21
C ALA A 172 -18.72 -0.74 -0.74
N GLY A 173 -18.52 -2.05 -0.57
CA GLY A 173 -19.05 -3.09 -1.45
C GLY A 173 -18.39 -3.13 -2.83
N ILE A 174 -17.20 -2.52 -3.00
CA ILE A 174 -16.48 -2.46 -4.27
C ILE A 174 -15.76 -3.79 -4.52
N ARG A 175 -15.86 -4.32 -5.73
CA ARG A 175 -15.11 -5.51 -6.16
C ARG A 175 -14.06 -5.15 -7.20
N PHE A 176 -12.83 -5.51 -6.88
CA PHE A 176 -11.65 -5.30 -7.68
C PHE A 176 -11.20 -6.62 -8.30
N PRO A 177 -10.97 -6.69 -9.62
CA PRO A 177 -10.40 -7.89 -10.22
C PRO A 177 -8.94 -8.03 -9.77
N LEU A 178 -8.52 -9.21 -9.32
CA LEU A 178 -7.10 -9.45 -9.01
C LEU A 178 -6.26 -9.38 -10.28
N ASN A 179 -6.83 -9.88 -11.38
CA ASN A 179 -6.25 -9.82 -12.72
C ASN A 179 -7.35 -9.37 -13.70
N SER A 180 -7.07 -8.37 -14.53
CA SER A 180 -8.02 -7.89 -15.55
C SER A 180 -7.28 -7.43 -16.79
N ALA A 181 -7.53 -8.11 -17.91
CA ALA A 181 -6.82 -7.87 -19.17
C ALA A 181 -5.30 -7.89 -18.96
N ASP A 182 -4.64 -6.75 -19.14
CA ASP A 182 -3.20 -6.58 -18.99
C ASP A 182 -2.80 -6.04 -17.60
N TRP A 183 -3.67 -6.15 -16.59
CA TRP A 183 -3.41 -5.65 -15.24
C TRP A 183 -3.34 -6.77 -14.21
N VAL A 184 -2.39 -6.64 -13.29
CA VAL A 184 -2.23 -7.48 -12.11
C VAL A 184 -2.25 -6.59 -10.87
N MET A 185 -3.09 -6.94 -9.89
CA MET A 185 -3.07 -6.31 -8.57
C MET A 185 -1.82 -6.78 -7.83
N THR A 186 -0.98 -5.85 -7.38
CA THR A 186 0.32 -6.16 -6.79
C THR A 186 0.48 -5.75 -5.34
N SER A 187 -0.37 -4.84 -4.85
CA SER A 187 -0.32 -4.37 -3.47
C SER A 187 -1.69 -3.91 -2.98
N LEU A 188 -1.89 -4.07 -1.68
CA LEU A 188 -3.09 -3.76 -0.93
C LEU A 188 -2.68 -3.20 0.43
N ALA A 189 -3.33 -2.13 0.88
CA ALA A 189 -3.20 -1.61 2.24
C ALA A 189 -4.57 -1.31 2.83
N SER A 190 -4.77 -1.70 4.09
CA SER A 190 -5.98 -1.35 4.82
C SER A 190 -5.87 0.04 5.46
N PRO A 191 -6.99 0.77 5.53
CA PRO A 191 -7.07 1.97 6.35
C PRO A 191 -7.04 1.59 7.83
N SER A 192 -6.24 2.27 8.65
CA SER A 192 -6.26 2.12 10.10
C SER A 192 -7.54 2.71 10.71
N GLU A 193 -7.90 3.90 10.22
CA GLU A 193 -9.03 4.70 10.67
C GLU A 193 -10.04 4.95 9.55
N ARG A 194 -11.22 5.46 9.91
CA ARG A 194 -12.25 5.85 8.93
C ARG A 194 -11.77 6.90 7.94
N ILE A 195 -10.97 7.86 8.40
CA ILE A 195 -10.45 8.97 7.60
C ILE A 195 -9.23 8.57 6.76
N ASP A 196 -8.60 7.45 7.12
CA ASP A 196 -7.48 6.92 6.34
C ASP A 196 -8.00 6.25 5.07
N PRO A 197 -7.30 6.40 3.94
CA PRO A 197 -7.68 5.70 2.73
C PRO A 197 -7.23 4.24 2.75
N ALA A 198 -8.07 3.38 2.18
CA ALA A 198 -7.64 2.08 1.69
C ALA A 198 -6.82 2.26 0.41
N GLU A 199 -5.76 1.48 0.19
CA GLU A 199 -4.92 1.61 -1.01
C GLU A 199 -4.85 0.30 -1.81
N ILE A 200 -4.92 0.40 -3.14
CA ILE A 200 -4.79 -0.71 -4.07
C ILE A 200 -3.88 -0.27 -5.21
N ASN A 201 -2.89 -1.11 -5.54
CA ASN A 201 -1.97 -0.84 -6.64
C ASN A 201 -2.05 -1.93 -7.71
N TYR A 202 -2.07 -1.50 -8.96
CA TYR A 202 -2.01 -2.32 -10.15
C TYR A 202 -0.79 -1.98 -10.99
N LEU A 203 -0.19 -3.01 -11.60
CA LEU A 203 0.82 -2.87 -12.64
C LEU A 203 0.32 -3.49 -13.93
N ALA A 204 0.64 -2.84 -15.06
CA ALA A 204 0.33 -3.44 -16.35
C ALA A 204 1.37 -4.52 -16.69
N THR A 205 0.93 -5.74 -16.99
CA THR A 205 1.78 -6.86 -17.43
C THR A 205 2.54 -6.56 -18.71
N SER A 206 2.03 -5.63 -19.53
CA SER A 206 2.68 -5.20 -20.75
C SER A 206 3.90 -4.29 -20.52
N SER A 207 3.95 -3.58 -19.38
CA SER A 207 5.06 -2.71 -19.00
C SER A 207 4.91 -2.26 -17.55
N ARG A 208 5.94 -2.51 -16.72
CA ARG A 208 6.00 -1.99 -15.35
C ARG A 208 6.03 -0.46 -15.25
N ALA A 209 6.29 0.24 -16.36
CA ALA A 209 6.24 1.70 -16.41
C ALA A 209 4.80 2.24 -16.44
N ILE A 210 3.82 1.36 -16.67
CA ILE A 210 2.40 1.66 -16.57
C ILE A 210 1.92 1.14 -15.20
N SER A 211 1.56 2.07 -14.32
CA SER A 211 1.05 1.78 -12.97
C SER A 211 -0.26 2.50 -12.71
N LEU A 212 -1.05 1.97 -11.80
CA LEU A 212 -2.29 2.57 -11.33
C LEU A 212 -2.39 2.39 -9.82
N ASP A 213 -2.49 3.52 -9.12
CA ASP A 213 -2.61 3.61 -7.68
C ASP A 213 -4.04 4.13 -7.39
N LEU A 214 -4.79 3.41 -6.55
CA LEU A 214 -6.16 3.73 -6.20
C LEU A 214 -6.29 3.86 -4.68
N THR A 215 -6.85 4.97 -4.21
CA THR A 215 -7.11 5.23 -2.80
C THR A 215 -8.60 5.45 -2.56
N ILE A 216 -9.14 4.84 -1.51
CA ILE A 216 -10.58 4.85 -1.18
C ILE A 216 -10.73 5.39 0.23
N GLY A 217 -11.28 6.58 0.40
CA GLY A 217 -11.45 7.22 1.69
C GLY A 217 -12.89 7.65 1.98
N TRP A 218 -13.16 7.89 3.26
CA TRP A 218 -14.38 8.53 3.74
C TRP A 218 -14.06 9.91 4.29
N ASN A 219 -14.78 10.93 3.82
CA ASN A 219 -14.62 12.31 4.29
C ASN A 219 -15.79 12.71 5.19
N GLU A 220 -15.62 12.60 6.51
CA GLU A 220 -16.66 12.95 7.50
C GLU A 220 -17.12 14.41 7.39
N ASP A 221 -16.21 15.33 7.04
CA ASP A 221 -16.44 16.78 6.98
C ASP A 221 -17.17 17.24 5.71
N ALA A 222 -17.47 16.33 4.79
CA ALA A 222 -18.11 16.66 3.53
C ALA A 222 -19.63 16.87 3.69
N GLU A 223 -20.02 17.99 4.32
CA GLU A 223 -21.39 18.52 4.29
C GLU A 223 -21.47 19.70 3.32
N ILE A 224 -21.51 19.38 2.03
CA ILE A 224 -21.70 20.35 0.96
C ILE A 224 -22.74 19.78 0.00
N ASP A 225 -23.66 20.62 -0.48
CA ASP A 225 -24.59 20.26 -1.55
C ASP A 225 -23.82 19.69 -2.75
N ARG A 226 -24.44 18.76 -3.48
CA ARG A 226 -23.78 18.07 -4.60
C ARG A 226 -23.27 19.04 -5.67
N ALA A 227 -24.04 20.08 -6.01
CA ALA A 227 -23.68 21.04 -7.04
C ALA A 227 -22.48 21.91 -6.60
N ASP A 228 -22.55 22.42 -5.37
CA ASP A 228 -21.45 23.21 -4.77
C ASP A 228 -20.18 22.38 -4.65
N ARG A 229 -20.30 21.10 -4.25
CA ARG A 229 -19.16 20.18 -4.16
C ARG A 229 -18.56 19.90 -5.53
N GLN A 230 -19.39 19.69 -6.55
CA GLN A 230 -18.90 19.52 -7.92
C GLN A 230 -18.13 20.74 -8.39
N GLN A 231 -18.65 21.94 -8.17
CA GLN A 231 -17.98 23.18 -8.58
C GLN A 231 -16.67 23.39 -7.82
N LEU A 232 -16.66 23.18 -6.51
CA LEU A 232 -15.45 23.29 -5.68
C LEU A 232 -14.36 22.31 -6.14
N GLU A 233 -14.73 21.05 -6.36
CA GLU A 233 -13.78 20.03 -6.78
C GLU A 233 -13.31 20.25 -8.22
N GLN A 234 -14.16 20.73 -9.14
CA GLN A 234 -13.73 21.17 -10.47
C GLN A 234 -12.73 22.33 -10.40
N GLN A 235 -12.95 23.31 -9.52
CA GLN A 235 -11.99 24.41 -9.30
C GLN A 235 -10.66 23.92 -8.70
N ARG A 236 -10.69 22.89 -7.85
CA ARG A 236 -9.47 22.25 -7.32
C ARG A 236 -8.75 21.43 -8.38
N PHE A 237 -9.47 20.67 -9.19
CA PHE A 237 -8.93 19.82 -10.26
C PHE A 237 -8.41 20.59 -11.48
N SER A 238 -8.89 21.80 -11.72
CA SER A 238 -8.54 22.63 -12.89
C SER A 238 -7.26 23.46 -12.72
N LYS A 239 -6.60 23.43 -11.56
CA LYS A 239 -5.53 24.38 -11.21
C LYS A 239 -4.12 24.09 -11.74
N GLU A 240 -3.92 23.08 -12.58
CA GLU A 240 -2.58 22.72 -13.06
C GLU A 240 -2.53 22.51 -14.57
N ASN A 241 -1.31 22.53 -15.14
CA ASN A 241 -0.96 22.31 -16.56
C ASN A 241 -1.60 21.04 -17.13
N THR A 242 -2.88 21.15 -17.47
CA THR A 242 -3.71 20.03 -17.89
C THR A 242 -3.52 19.81 -19.37
N MET A 243 -3.21 18.58 -19.75
CA MET A 243 -3.14 18.18 -21.15
C MET A 243 -4.55 18.02 -21.71
N ALA A 244 -4.74 18.42 -22.98
CA ALA A 244 -5.95 18.14 -23.73
C ALA A 244 -5.98 16.66 -24.19
N ILE A 245 -6.16 15.73 -23.25
CA ILE A 245 -6.30 14.29 -23.50
C ILE A 245 -7.65 13.85 -22.96
N GLU A 246 -8.39 13.08 -23.77
CA GLU A 246 -9.61 12.42 -23.32
C GLU A 246 -9.25 11.18 -22.49
N LEU A 247 -9.66 11.19 -21.23
CA LEU A 247 -9.43 10.08 -20.31
C LEU A 247 -10.66 9.16 -20.26
N PRO A 248 -10.48 7.83 -20.26
CA PRO A 248 -11.58 6.90 -20.05
C PRO A 248 -12.22 7.17 -18.68
N LYS A 249 -13.54 7.27 -18.62
CA LYS A 249 -14.25 7.58 -17.37
C LYS A 249 -14.80 6.29 -16.75
N PRO A 250 -14.57 6.05 -15.45
CA PRO A 250 -15.25 4.96 -14.75
C PRO A 250 -16.75 5.24 -14.66
N GLU A 251 -17.56 4.22 -14.95
CA GLU A 251 -19.02 4.30 -14.89
C GLU A 251 -19.50 4.04 -13.46
N VAL A 252 -19.64 5.11 -12.68
CA VAL A 252 -20.13 5.04 -11.29
C VAL A 252 -21.46 5.77 -11.19
N ALA A 253 -22.55 5.02 -11.00
CA ALA A 253 -23.89 5.56 -10.89
C ALA A 253 -24.00 6.59 -9.76
N ASP A 254 -24.58 7.75 -10.08
CA ASP A 254 -24.82 8.88 -9.18
C ASP A 254 -23.57 9.51 -8.55
N ALA A 255 -22.39 9.25 -9.10
CA ALA A 255 -21.15 9.89 -8.65
C ALA A 255 -20.83 11.17 -9.43
N ILE A 256 -20.03 12.04 -8.82
CA ILE A 256 -19.26 13.07 -9.53
C ILE A 256 -17.95 12.41 -9.94
N VAL A 257 -17.62 12.43 -11.23
CA VAL A 257 -16.37 11.90 -11.77
C VAL A 257 -15.59 13.04 -12.42
N LEU A 258 -14.43 13.35 -11.85
CA LEU A 258 -13.48 14.32 -12.38
C LEU A 258 -12.26 13.59 -12.91
N SER A 259 -11.66 14.12 -13.97
CA SER A 259 -10.47 13.53 -14.58
C SER A 259 -9.61 14.59 -15.21
N HIS A 260 -8.29 14.49 -15.07
CA HIS A 260 -7.33 15.36 -15.75
C HIS A 260 -6.01 14.61 -15.99
N ALA A 261 -5.27 15.03 -17.01
CA ALA A 261 -3.95 14.50 -17.31
C ALA A 261 -2.91 15.61 -17.22
N THR A 262 -1.74 15.31 -16.69
CA THR A 262 -0.60 16.23 -16.63
C THR A 262 0.65 15.54 -17.14
N GLN A 263 1.56 16.32 -17.72
CA GLN A 263 2.89 15.85 -18.08
C GLN A 263 3.89 16.98 -17.84
N LYS A 264 4.92 16.70 -17.05
CA LYS A 264 6.09 17.57 -16.91
C LYS A 264 7.15 17.11 -17.92
N ALA A 265 8.05 18.01 -18.32
CA ALA A 265 9.17 17.67 -19.22
C ALA A 265 9.93 16.44 -18.69
N ASP A 266 10.22 15.49 -19.58
CA ASP A 266 10.93 14.23 -19.32
C ASP A 266 10.31 13.34 -18.22
N ARG A 267 9.00 13.50 -17.96
CA ARG A 267 8.24 12.64 -17.02
C ARG A 267 7.16 11.84 -17.75
N PRO A 268 6.78 10.67 -17.18
CA PRO A 268 5.59 9.96 -17.64
C PRO A 268 4.36 10.87 -17.53
N VAL A 269 3.37 10.58 -18.37
CA VAL A 269 2.04 11.19 -18.25
C VAL A 269 1.42 10.68 -16.96
N GLU A 270 0.86 11.60 -16.18
CA GLU A 270 0.09 11.31 -14.98
C GLU A 270 -1.38 11.63 -15.25
N ALA A 271 -2.22 10.61 -15.32
CA ALA A 271 -3.65 10.75 -15.45
C ALA A 271 -4.29 10.51 -14.07
N ASN A 272 -5.11 11.45 -13.62
CA ASN A 272 -5.80 11.32 -12.34
C ASN A 272 -7.32 11.32 -12.55
N TRP A 273 -8.01 10.52 -11.75
CA TRP A 273 -9.45 10.54 -11.61
C TRP A 273 -9.81 10.73 -10.14
N ARG A 274 -10.89 11.47 -9.90
CA ARG A 274 -11.52 11.59 -8.59
C ARG A 274 -12.99 11.24 -8.73
N ILE A 275 -13.43 10.24 -7.98
CA ILE A 275 -14.82 9.78 -7.93
C ILE A 275 -15.37 10.16 -6.56
N ILE A 276 -16.50 10.85 -6.54
CA ILE A 276 -17.14 11.31 -5.31
C ILE A 276 -18.58 10.82 -5.30
N LYS A 277 -18.97 10.07 -4.26
CA LYS A 277 -20.34 9.59 -4.07
C LYS A 277 -20.73 9.70 -2.59
N GLY A 278 -21.61 10.64 -2.26
CA GLY A 278 -21.83 11.01 -0.85
C GLY A 278 -20.51 11.43 -0.22
N LYS A 279 -20.18 10.91 0.97
CA LYS A 279 -18.91 11.19 1.65
C LYS A 279 -17.73 10.30 1.20
N TRP A 280 -17.98 9.30 0.35
CA TRP A 280 -16.91 8.51 -0.25
C TRP A 280 -16.13 9.33 -1.28
N VAL A 281 -14.81 9.22 -1.22
CA VAL A 281 -13.87 9.79 -2.18
C VAL A 281 -12.92 8.70 -2.63
N ILE A 282 -12.87 8.46 -3.93
CA ILE A 282 -11.86 7.59 -4.55
C ILE A 282 -10.95 8.45 -5.39
N ASP A 283 -9.66 8.46 -5.06
CA ASP A 283 -8.63 9.06 -5.89
C ASP A 283 -7.88 7.97 -6.64
N ILE A 284 -7.64 8.21 -7.91
CA ILE A 284 -7.01 7.26 -8.81
C ILE A 284 -5.92 8.00 -9.56
N ARG A 285 -4.72 7.43 -9.59
CA ARG A 285 -3.60 7.95 -10.36
C ARG A 285 -3.00 6.85 -11.22
N ALA A 286 -3.00 7.06 -12.53
CA ALA A 286 -2.25 6.25 -13.47
C ALA A 286 -1.00 7.01 -13.94
N CYS A 287 0.11 6.30 -14.04
CA CYS A 287 1.36 6.80 -14.63
C CYS A 287 1.70 5.95 -15.84
N PHE A 288 2.05 6.55 -16.97
CA PHE A 288 2.49 5.81 -18.16
C PHE A 288 3.42 6.63 -19.07
N PRO A 289 4.33 5.97 -19.82
CA PRO A 289 5.15 6.66 -20.82
C PRO A 289 4.30 7.32 -21.91
N ALA A 290 4.73 8.49 -22.39
CA ALA A 290 3.98 9.26 -23.39
C ALA A 290 3.84 8.52 -24.74
N ASP A 291 4.85 7.75 -25.12
CA ASP A 291 4.86 6.88 -26.30
C ASP A 291 3.92 5.68 -26.17
N GLN A 292 3.43 5.37 -24.97
CA GLN A 292 2.48 4.27 -24.70
C GLN A 292 1.07 4.75 -24.34
N ARG A 293 0.79 6.07 -24.45
CA ARG A 293 -0.46 6.71 -24.01
C ARG A 293 -1.71 5.97 -24.47
N ASP A 294 -1.90 5.80 -25.78
CA ASP A 294 -3.18 5.33 -26.31
C ASP A 294 -3.45 3.87 -25.89
N LYS A 295 -2.40 3.05 -25.84
CA LYS A 295 -2.46 1.68 -25.31
C LYS A 295 -2.79 1.67 -23.82
N ALA A 296 -2.15 2.53 -23.02
CA ALA A 296 -2.41 2.65 -21.60
C ALA A 296 -3.86 3.08 -21.33
N LEU A 297 -4.36 4.11 -22.02
CA LEU A 297 -5.75 4.57 -21.86
C LEU A 297 -6.77 3.50 -22.24
N ALA A 298 -6.54 2.74 -23.32
CA ALA A 298 -7.40 1.61 -23.68
C ALA A 298 -7.37 0.48 -22.64
N GLN A 299 -6.20 0.19 -22.06
CA GLN A 299 -6.06 -0.78 -20.96
C GLN A 299 -6.74 -0.31 -19.68
N ILE A 300 -6.62 0.98 -19.34
CA ILE A 300 -7.29 1.60 -18.19
C ILE A 300 -8.81 1.52 -18.34
N GLY A 301 -9.35 1.85 -19.53
CA GLY A 301 -10.78 1.73 -19.79
C GLY A 301 -11.32 0.30 -19.62
N ARG A 302 -10.55 -0.71 -20.05
CA ARG A 302 -10.89 -2.13 -19.82
C ARG A 302 -10.84 -2.52 -18.35
N LEU A 303 -9.92 -1.95 -17.56
CA LEU A 303 -9.90 -2.18 -16.11
C LEU A 303 -11.14 -1.58 -15.45
N TRP A 304 -11.53 -0.35 -15.80
CA TRP A 304 -12.73 0.30 -15.26
C TRP A 304 -14.01 -0.49 -15.50
N ALA A 305 -14.16 -1.08 -16.69
CA ALA A 305 -15.31 -1.90 -17.03
C ALA A 305 -15.40 -3.21 -16.21
N ASN A 306 -14.29 -3.65 -15.59
CA ASN A 306 -14.23 -4.87 -14.79
C ASN A 306 -14.23 -4.60 -13.27
N ILE A 307 -14.23 -3.34 -12.84
CA ILE A 307 -14.45 -2.98 -11.44
C ILE A 307 -15.96 -2.88 -11.21
N ASP A 308 -16.47 -3.66 -10.25
CA ASP A 308 -17.81 -3.47 -9.72
C ASP A 308 -17.73 -2.40 -8.64
N TRP A 309 -18.13 -1.18 -8.98
CA TRP A 309 -18.01 -0.01 -8.11
C TRP A 309 -18.90 -0.07 -6.86
N GLY A 310 -19.75 -1.08 -6.68
CA GLY A 310 -20.42 -1.32 -5.39
C GLY A 310 -21.48 -0.28 -5.00
N SER A 311 -21.89 -0.30 -3.73
CA SER A 311 -23.07 0.42 -3.23
C SER A 311 -22.78 1.76 -2.56
N PHE A 312 -21.57 1.98 -2.05
CA PHE A 312 -21.17 3.20 -1.33
C PHE A 312 -22.16 3.60 -0.21
N PRO A 313 -22.37 2.74 0.79
CA PRO A 313 -23.34 3.00 1.85
C PRO A 313 -22.92 4.23 2.68
N ASP A 314 -23.91 4.92 3.23
CA ASP A 314 -23.66 5.90 4.29
C ASP A 314 -23.30 5.16 5.58
N ILE A 315 -22.11 5.45 6.10
CA ILE A 315 -21.56 4.83 7.30
C ILE A 315 -21.55 5.76 8.51
N ASP A 316 -22.05 6.99 8.41
CA ASP A 316 -22.20 7.91 9.56
C ASP A 316 -23.56 7.72 10.24
N GLY A 317 -24.62 7.47 9.47
CA GLY A 317 -25.99 7.44 10.00
C GLY A 317 -26.47 8.86 10.33
N ASP A 318 -26.99 9.08 11.54
CA ASP A 318 -27.50 10.39 11.96
C ASP A 318 -26.41 11.45 12.28
N ARG A 319 -25.18 11.02 12.58
CA ARG A 319 -24.04 11.91 12.88
C ARG A 319 -22.69 11.20 12.70
N PRO A 320 -21.60 11.93 12.37
CA PRO A 320 -20.24 11.36 12.20
C PRO A 320 -19.73 10.54 13.39
N MET A 321 -18.83 9.59 13.14
CA MET A 321 -18.28 8.73 14.20
C MET A 321 -17.44 9.53 15.19
N SER A 322 -16.67 10.52 14.71
CA SER A 322 -15.93 11.47 15.56
C SER A 322 -16.83 12.11 16.63
N GLN A 323 -17.97 12.67 16.22
CA GLN A 323 -18.94 13.29 17.13
C GLN A 323 -19.55 12.27 18.11
N ARG A 324 -19.76 11.01 17.70
CA ARG A 324 -20.23 9.95 18.61
C ARG A 324 -19.19 9.64 19.68
N LEU A 325 -17.93 9.50 19.28
CA LEU A 325 -16.83 9.21 20.21
C LEU A 325 -16.64 10.34 21.22
N ASP A 326 -16.74 11.60 20.80
CA ASP A 326 -16.70 12.75 21.70
C ASP A 326 -17.83 12.74 22.73
N GLY A 327 -19.05 12.39 22.30
CA GLY A 327 -20.21 12.22 23.17
C GLY A 327 -20.02 11.10 24.19
N ILE A 328 -19.52 9.94 23.75
CA ILE A 328 -19.22 8.78 24.60
C ILE A 328 -18.15 9.12 25.63
N ASN A 329 -17.03 9.71 25.21
CA ASN A 329 -15.94 10.12 26.08
C ASN A 329 -16.45 11.11 27.16
N SER A 330 -17.22 12.12 26.73
CA SER A 330 -17.84 13.09 27.64
C SER A 330 -18.79 12.44 28.65
N ALA A 331 -19.57 11.44 28.24
CA ALA A 331 -20.48 10.73 29.13
C ALA A 331 -19.72 9.87 30.15
N ILE A 332 -18.63 9.21 29.74
CA ILE A 332 -17.76 8.41 30.61
C ILE A 332 -17.04 9.28 31.64
N ASP A 333 -16.45 10.39 31.22
CA ASP A 333 -15.76 11.32 32.12
C ASP A 333 -16.70 11.88 33.20
N ARG A 334 -17.96 12.13 32.83
CA ARG A 334 -19.02 12.58 33.74
C ARG A 334 -19.71 11.44 34.50
N LYS A 335 -19.23 10.21 34.37
CA LYS A 335 -19.80 9.00 34.99
C LYS A 335 -21.28 8.75 34.65
N LYS A 336 -21.74 9.22 33.48
CA LYS A 336 -23.08 9.00 32.95
C LYS A 336 -23.15 7.65 32.22
N TRP A 337 -22.96 6.56 32.96
CA TRP A 337 -22.73 5.23 32.40
C TRP A 337 -23.86 4.71 31.51
N GLN A 338 -25.12 4.95 31.88
CA GLN A 338 -26.28 4.54 31.06
C GLN A 338 -26.31 5.27 29.72
N GLN A 339 -25.99 6.57 29.72
CA GLN A 339 -25.90 7.36 28.49
C GLN A 339 -24.75 6.85 27.61
N ALA A 340 -23.57 6.65 28.19
CA ALA A 340 -22.42 6.11 27.47
C ALA A 340 -22.73 4.75 26.84
N ASP A 341 -23.34 3.83 27.59
CA ASP A 341 -23.69 2.49 27.10
C ASP A 341 -24.69 2.51 25.93
N ALA A 342 -25.69 3.40 26.00
CA ALA A 342 -26.65 3.60 24.92
C ALA A 342 -25.97 4.17 23.67
N GLU A 343 -25.11 5.18 23.83
CA GLU A 343 -24.38 5.80 22.71
C GLU A 343 -23.39 4.84 22.07
N ILE A 344 -22.66 4.03 22.86
CA ILE A 344 -21.76 2.98 22.37
C ILE A 344 -22.53 1.94 21.57
N THR A 345 -23.68 1.47 22.08
CA THR A 345 -24.52 0.48 21.39
C THR A 345 -25.00 1.01 20.03
N GLN A 346 -25.32 2.30 19.95
CA GLN A 346 -25.69 2.92 18.68
C GLN A 346 -24.48 3.08 17.75
N ALA A 347 -23.32 3.52 18.26
CA ALA A 347 -22.10 3.70 17.47
C ALA A 347 -21.60 2.39 16.87
N LEU A 348 -21.66 1.28 17.61
CA LEU A 348 -21.24 -0.05 17.12
C LEU A 348 -22.02 -0.52 15.88
N LYS A 349 -23.22 0.00 15.60
CA LYS A 349 -23.97 -0.31 14.37
C LYS A 349 -23.31 0.26 13.11
N TYR A 350 -22.57 1.34 13.27
CA TYR A 350 -21.92 2.11 12.19
C TYR A 350 -20.40 1.95 12.19
N ALA A 351 -19.83 1.36 13.24
CA ALA A 351 -18.42 1.03 13.32
C ALA A 351 -18.05 -0.02 12.27
N ARG A 352 -17.02 0.28 11.49
CA ARG A 352 -16.52 -0.60 10.42
C ARG A 352 -15.01 -0.79 10.49
N PHE A 353 -14.30 0.21 11.02
CA PHE A 353 -12.84 0.23 11.05
C PHE A 353 -12.32 -0.35 12.37
N PRO A 354 -11.18 -1.08 12.38
CA PRO A 354 -10.71 -1.74 13.59
C PRO A 354 -10.42 -0.80 14.76
N GLN A 355 -9.93 0.42 14.51
CA GLN A 355 -9.73 1.39 15.58
C GLN A 355 -11.03 1.81 16.25
N GLU A 356 -12.09 2.05 15.48
CA GLU A 356 -13.41 2.36 16.02
C GLU A 356 -13.92 1.21 16.89
N LEU A 357 -13.80 -0.02 16.38
CA LEU A 357 -14.22 -1.21 17.11
C LEU A 357 -13.42 -1.37 18.41
N ALA A 358 -12.10 -1.16 18.37
CA ALA A 358 -11.23 -1.26 19.53
C ALA A 358 -11.56 -0.21 20.59
N VAL A 359 -11.72 1.06 20.17
CA VAL A 359 -12.10 2.17 21.04
C VAL A 359 -13.48 1.93 21.63
N LEU A 360 -14.50 1.65 20.82
CA LEU A 360 -15.87 1.46 21.28
C LEU A 360 -16.02 0.29 22.24
N HIS A 361 -15.39 -0.86 21.95
CA HIS A 361 -15.41 -2.00 22.87
C HIS A 361 -14.66 -1.70 24.17
N THR A 362 -13.58 -0.92 24.13
CA THR A 362 -12.87 -0.48 25.34
C THR A 362 -13.73 0.46 26.19
N GLN A 363 -14.41 1.42 25.57
CA GLN A 363 -15.36 2.28 26.25
C GLN A 363 -16.55 1.48 26.81
N ALA A 364 -16.99 0.42 26.12
CA ALA A 364 -18.03 -0.48 26.58
C ALA A 364 -17.62 -1.25 27.86
N VAL A 365 -16.35 -1.61 28.00
CA VAL A 365 -15.79 -2.20 29.24
C VAL A 365 -15.96 -1.22 30.39
N PHE A 366 -15.54 0.03 30.24
CA PHE A 366 -15.62 1.04 31.30
C PHE A 366 -17.07 1.38 31.67
N ALA A 367 -17.95 1.54 30.68
CA ALA A 367 -19.38 1.76 30.93
C ALA A 367 -20.02 0.57 31.66
N SER A 368 -19.73 -0.66 31.24
CA SER A 368 -20.25 -1.88 31.88
C SER A 368 -19.74 -2.05 33.31
N ALA A 369 -18.47 -1.71 33.56
CA ALA A 369 -17.90 -1.70 34.91
C ALA A 369 -18.60 -0.66 35.80
N GLY A 370 -18.83 0.56 35.29
CA GLY A 370 -19.59 1.61 35.98
C GLY A 370 -21.04 1.22 36.30
N LEU A 371 -21.67 0.44 35.42
CA LEU A 371 -23.00 -0.14 35.60
C LEU A 371 -23.03 -1.42 36.44
N LYS A 372 -21.87 -1.94 36.87
CA LYS A 372 -21.71 -3.21 37.60
C LYS A 372 -22.25 -4.42 36.82
N GLN A 373 -22.08 -4.44 35.50
CA GLN A 373 -22.51 -5.50 34.60
C GLN A 373 -21.36 -6.46 34.24
N SER A 374 -20.91 -7.27 35.20
CA SER A 374 -19.68 -8.07 35.08
C SER A 374 -19.64 -9.04 33.88
N ALA A 375 -20.79 -9.61 33.48
CA ALA A 375 -20.85 -10.51 32.32
C ALA A 375 -20.62 -9.76 31.00
N LYS A 376 -21.22 -8.57 30.86
CA LYS A 376 -21.05 -7.70 29.69
C LYS A 376 -19.63 -7.15 29.64
N GLU A 377 -19.11 -6.69 30.78
CA GLU A 377 -17.73 -6.22 30.93
C GLU A 377 -16.72 -7.26 30.40
N LYS A 378 -16.82 -8.52 30.84
CA LYS A 378 -15.95 -9.61 30.36
C LYS A 378 -16.09 -9.88 28.86
N ALA A 379 -17.31 -9.85 28.34
CA ALA A 379 -17.57 -10.07 26.92
C ALA A 379 -16.97 -8.95 26.05
N GLU A 380 -17.15 -7.69 26.45
CA GLU A 380 -16.62 -6.53 25.74
C GLU A 380 -15.09 -6.47 25.83
N MET A 381 -14.51 -6.84 26.97
CA MET A 381 -13.05 -6.92 27.13
C MET A 381 -12.41 -7.92 26.16
N LYS A 382 -13.03 -9.09 25.96
CA LYS A 382 -12.58 -10.06 24.95
C LYS A 382 -12.60 -9.47 23.54
N LYS A 383 -13.65 -8.72 23.19
CA LYS A 383 -13.79 -8.06 21.87
C LYS A 383 -12.77 -6.93 21.71
N ALA A 384 -12.58 -6.11 22.73
CA ALA A 384 -11.61 -5.02 22.73
C ALA A 384 -10.19 -5.56 22.48
N PHE A 385 -9.74 -6.56 23.25
CA PHE A 385 -8.43 -7.16 23.02
C PHE A 385 -8.29 -7.81 21.64
N ALA A 386 -9.35 -8.39 21.09
CA ALA A 386 -9.32 -8.93 19.74
C ALA A 386 -9.16 -7.83 18.68
N ALA A 387 -9.87 -6.70 18.83
CA ALA A 387 -9.79 -5.57 17.93
C ALA A 387 -8.43 -4.85 18.01
N TRP A 388 -7.88 -4.65 19.22
CA TRP A 388 -6.57 -4.00 19.42
C TRP A 388 -5.41 -4.73 18.73
N LYS A 389 -5.51 -6.04 18.47
CA LYS A 389 -4.50 -6.79 17.69
C LYS A 389 -4.38 -6.32 16.24
N GLN A 390 -5.37 -5.60 15.74
CA GLN A 390 -5.44 -5.15 14.36
C GLN A 390 -5.15 -3.65 14.21
N VAL A 391 -4.99 -2.92 15.32
CA VAL A 391 -4.82 -1.46 15.29
C VAL A 391 -3.34 -1.10 15.28
N LYS A 392 -2.94 -0.20 14.38
CA LYS A 392 -1.65 0.48 14.48
C LYS A 392 -1.76 1.51 15.60
N MET A 393 -1.04 1.28 16.70
CA MET A 393 -1.15 2.14 17.87
C MET A 393 -0.47 3.50 17.62
N SER A 394 -1.20 4.59 17.85
CA SER A 394 -0.63 5.93 18.09
C SER A 394 -0.68 6.24 19.59
N ARG A 395 -0.19 7.42 20.00
CA ARG A 395 -0.11 7.82 21.41
C ARG A 395 -1.46 7.75 22.15
N TYR A 396 -2.57 8.09 21.49
CA TYR A 396 -3.90 8.03 22.12
C TYR A 396 -4.39 6.57 22.28
N GLU A 397 -4.21 5.76 21.25
CA GLU A 397 -4.52 4.33 21.24
C GLU A 397 -3.74 3.57 22.31
N GLU A 398 -2.43 3.85 22.43
CA GLU A 398 -1.57 3.29 23.48
C GLU A 398 -2.11 3.60 24.88
N MET A 399 -2.48 4.87 25.13
CA MET A 399 -3.05 5.25 26.42
C MET A 399 -4.34 4.48 26.73
N LEU A 400 -5.25 4.35 25.76
CA LEU A 400 -6.52 3.68 25.97
C LEU A 400 -6.33 2.16 26.15
N PHE A 401 -5.43 1.57 25.39
CA PHE A 401 -5.05 0.16 25.52
C PHE A 401 -4.41 -0.14 26.88
N ASN A 402 -3.49 0.71 27.35
CA ASN A 402 -2.86 0.57 28.66
C ASN A 402 -3.90 0.62 29.79
N LYS A 403 -4.87 1.56 29.72
CA LYS A 403 -5.99 1.61 30.68
C LYS A 403 -6.82 0.33 30.67
N LEU A 404 -7.07 -0.26 29.50
CA LEU A 404 -7.77 -1.55 29.39
C LEU A 404 -6.97 -2.67 30.06
N GLN A 405 -5.63 -2.70 29.87
CA GLN A 405 -4.76 -3.69 30.50
C GLN A 405 -4.75 -3.54 32.03
N GLU A 406 -4.58 -2.33 32.55
CA GLU A 406 -4.62 -2.04 34.00
C GLU A 406 -5.95 -2.49 34.61
N HIS A 407 -7.07 -2.17 33.94
CA HIS A 407 -8.40 -2.59 34.38
C HIS A 407 -8.54 -4.11 34.39
N ALA A 408 -8.04 -4.81 33.36
CA ALA A 408 -8.09 -6.27 33.29
C ALA A 408 -7.32 -6.96 34.43
N VAL A 409 -6.13 -6.43 34.79
CA VAL A 409 -5.32 -6.94 35.91
C VAL A 409 -6.06 -6.76 37.23
N SER A 410 -6.68 -5.60 37.46
CA SER A 410 -7.44 -5.30 38.70
C SER A 410 -8.68 -6.20 38.95
N LYS A 411 -9.04 -7.04 37.98
CA LYS A 411 -10.18 -7.98 38.05
C LYS A 411 -9.77 -9.44 38.23
N GLN A 412 -8.47 -9.71 38.21
CA GLN A 412 -7.90 -11.05 38.45
C GLN A 412 -7.50 -11.26 39.93
N ASP A 413 -7.26 -10.17 40.66
CA ASP A 413 -7.19 -10.11 42.12
C ASP A 413 -8.60 -10.00 42.73
#